data_AF-A0A7R8Z056-F1
#
_entry.id   AF-A0A7R8Z056-F1
#
_cell.length_a   1.000
_cell.length_b   1.000
_cell.length_c   1.000
_cell.angle_alpha   90.00
_cell.angle_beta   90.00
_cell.angle_gamma   90.00
#
_symmetry.space_group_name_H-M   'P 1'
#
loop_
_entity.id
_entity.type
_entity.pdbx_description
1 polymer ?
#
loop_
_entity_poly.entity_id
_entity_poly.type
_entity_poly.pdbx_seq_one_letter_code
_entity_poly.pdbx_strand_id
1 'polypeptide(L)'
;MQTTRNIKEAPKTLWLNLPILSLLSLSTSLSGLAIYYMYKDCDPVLESRITLRDQVFPLFVIDFMGHIVRLAGLVVSGIFAASLSTISAALNSLAAVTLQDYVRPTYKKIKGQTFTEKQNTRASKILACIYSFLCIGMAFLAQLLGGIL
;
A
#
# COMPACT_ATOMS: atom_id res chain seq x y z
N MET A 1 13.40 -11.22 -7.04
CA MET A 1 14.50 -10.46 -7.66
C MET A 1 15.12 -9.59 -6.58
N GLN A 2 16.36 -9.86 -6.17
CA GLN A 2 17.08 -8.99 -5.22
C GLN A 2 17.58 -7.77 -6.01
N THR A 3 17.08 -6.57 -5.66
CA THR A 3 17.48 -5.30 -6.28
C THR A 3 18.85 -4.82 -5.79
N THR A 4 19.44 -5.50 -4.81
CA THR A 4 20.78 -5.21 -4.30
C THR A 4 21.85 -5.85 -5.17
N ARG A 5 22.88 -5.07 -5.55
CA ARG A 5 24.00 -5.52 -6.39
C ARG A 5 24.82 -6.66 -5.79
N ASN A 6 24.73 -6.89 -4.47
CA ASN A 6 25.53 -7.86 -3.73
C ASN A 6 24.68 -8.67 -2.75
N ILE A 7 24.81 -10.00 -2.77
CA ILE A 7 24.11 -10.93 -1.86
C ILE A 7 24.53 -10.69 -0.39
N LYS A 8 25.75 -10.18 -0.17
CA LYS A 8 26.26 -9.80 1.16
C LYS A 8 25.63 -8.53 1.73
N GLU A 9 25.01 -7.70 0.90
CA GLU A 9 24.35 -6.44 1.32
C GLU A 9 22.87 -6.65 1.66
N ALA A 10 22.25 -7.74 1.18
CA ALA A 10 20.88 -8.12 1.53
C ALA A 10 20.62 -8.21 3.06
N PRO A 11 21.46 -8.86 3.88
CA PRO A 11 21.26 -8.88 5.33
C PRO A 11 21.44 -7.50 5.99
N LYS A 12 22.31 -6.64 5.44
CA LYS A 12 22.47 -5.25 5.93
C LYS A 12 21.23 -4.42 5.65
N THR A 13 20.64 -4.54 4.45
CA THR A 13 19.38 -3.85 4.11
C THR A 13 18.24 -4.28 5.03
N LEU A 14 18.17 -5.58 5.37
CA LEU A 14 17.17 -6.10 6.30
C LEU A 14 17.36 -5.52 7.71
N TRP A 15 18.60 -5.51 8.21
CA TRP A 15 18.93 -4.93 9.52
C TRP A 15 18.67 -3.42 9.59
N LEU A 16 18.79 -2.71 8.47
CA LEU A 16 18.50 -1.28 8.40
C LEU A 16 16.99 -0.98 8.30
N ASN A 17 16.20 -1.90 7.73
CA ASN A 17 14.75 -1.79 7.66
C ASN A 17 14.09 -2.00 9.03
N LEU A 18 14.64 -2.90 9.85
CA LEU A 18 14.17 -3.21 11.20
C LEU A 18 13.94 -1.97 12.10
N PRO A 19 14.91 -1.08 12.33
CA PRO A 19 14.71 0.09 13.18
C PRO A 19 13.70 1.07 12.59
N ILE A 20 13.63 1.21 11.27
CA ILE A 20 12.68 2.08 10.58
C ILE A 20 11.25 1.59 10.81
N LEU A 21 11.02 0.28 10.65
CA LEU A 21 9.71 -0.34 10.87
C LEU A 21 9.30 -0.26 12.35
N SER A 22 10.24 -0.52 13.27
CA SER A 22 10.00 -0.39 14.71
C SER A 22 9.62 1.04 15.09
N LEU A 23 10.33 2.05 14.59
CA LEU A 23 10.03 3.45 14.85
C LEU A 23 8.66 3.84 14.29
N LEU A 24 8.33 3.39 13.08
CA LEU A 24 7.03 3.64 12.46
C LEU A 24 5.90 3.01 13.27
N SER A 25 6.07 1.75 13.73
CA SER A 25 5.10 1.05 14.56
C SER A 25 4.86 1.76 15.89
N LEU A 26 5.92 2.25 16.54
CA LEU A 26 5.81 3.02 17.78
C LEU A 26 5.07 4.34 17.54
N SER A 27 5.41 5.06 16.47
CA SER A 27 4.74 6.32 16.11
C SER A 27 3.23 6.13 15.87
N THR A 28 2.85 5.09 15.12
CA THR A 28 1.43 4.77 14.87
C THR A 28 0.70 4.40 16.16
N SER A 29 1.36 3.63 17.05
CA SER A 29 0.77 3.23 18.33
C SER A 29 0.55 4.44 19.26
N LEU A 30 1.52 5.35 19.34
CA LEU A 30 1.40 6.60 20.10
C LEU A 30 0.31 7.51 19.53
N SER A 31 0.21 7.60 18.21
CA SER A 31 -0.83 8.38 17.53
C SER A 31 -2.23 7.81 17.81
N GLY A 32 -2.39 6.48 17.78
CA GLY A 32 -3.63 5.82 18.16
C GLY A 32 -4.03 6.07 19.61
N LEU A 33 -3.06 6.04 20.53
CA LEU A 33 -3.29 6.34 21.95
C LEU A 33 -3.68 7.81 22.16
N ALA A 34 -3.07 8.75 21.44
CA ALA A 34 -3.40 10.17 21.50
C ALA A 34 -4.83 10.45 21.00
N ILE A 35 -5.23 9.81 19.90
CA ILE A 35 -6.60 9.88 19.38
C ILE A 35 -7.59 9.33 20.41
N TYR A 36 -7.30 8.17 21.00
CA TYR A 36 -8.12 7.56 22.03
C TYR A 36 -8.31 8.49 23.25
N TYR A 37 -7.22 9.11 23.72
CA TYR A 37 -7.29 10.03 24.85
C TYR A 37 -8.14 11.27 24.55
N MET A 38 -8.05 11.82 23.33
CA MET A 38 -8.78 13.03 22.96
C MET A 38 -10.28 12.79 22.77
N TYR A 39 -10.65 11.67 22.14
CA TYR A 39 -12.06 11.36 21.84
C TYR A 39 -12.73 10.47 22.90
N LYS A 40 -12.13 10.29 24.09
CA LYS A 40 -12.69 9.42 25.14
C LYS A 40 -14.08 9.87 25.62
N ASP A 41 -14.31 11.19 25.67
CA ASP A 41 -15.52 11.80 26.23
C ASP A 41 -16.49 12.27 25.13
N CYS A 42 -16.00 12.52 23.91
CA CYS A 42 -16.79 12.88 22.73
C CYS A 42 -16.35 12.03 21.54
N ASP A 43 -17.09 10.95 21.27
CA ASP A 43 -16.81 10.05 20.15
C ASP A 43 -17.31 10.67 18.82
N PRO A 44 -16.42 11.01 17.87
CA PRO A 44 -16.80 11.70 16.63
C PRO A 44 -17.59 10.79 15.67
N VAL A 45 -17.56 9.47 15.91
CA VAL A 45 -18.34 8.47 15.19
C VAL A 45 -19.79 8.44 15.68
N LEU A 46 -20.02 8.61 17.00
CA LEU A 46 -21.37 8.66 17.57
C LEU A 46 -22.06 10.00 17.30
N GLU A 47 -21.28 11.07 17.20
CA GLU A 47 -21.76 12.42 16.87
C GLU A 47 -22.08 12.60 15.36
N SER A 48 -22.04 11.53 14.56
CA SER A 48 -22.32 11.53 13.11
C SER A 48 -21.40 12.45 12.29
N ARG A 49 -20.25 12.83 12.82
CA ARG A 49 -19.27 13.67 12.13
C ARG A 49 -18.43 12.88 11.13
N ILE A 50 -18.42 11.54 11.25
CA ILE A 50 -17.68 10.61 10.41
C ILE A 50 -18.52 9.36 10.12
N THR A 51 -18.56 8.90 8.87
CA THR A 51 -19.30 7.67 8.48
C THR A 51 -18.46 6.40 8.65
N LEU A 52 -17.13 6.49 8.53
CA LEU A 52 -16.22 5.35 8.57
C LEU A 52 -15.14 5.53 9.63
N ARG A 53 -14.82 4.45 10.36
CA ARG A 53 -13.78 4.46 11.40
C ARG A 53 -12.38 4.80 10.87
N ASP A 54 -12.10 4.50 9.60
CA ASP A 54 -10.81 4.78 8.95
C ASP A 54 -10.56 6.29 8.73
N GLN A 55 -11.60 7.11 8.78
CA GLN A 55 -11.51 8.56 8.59
C GLN A 55 -11.23 9.32 9.89
N VAL A 56 -11.18 8.64 11.04
CA VAL A 56 -10.89 9.24 12.35
C VAL A 56 -9.50 9.89 12.39
N PHE A 57 -8.49 9.24 11.80
CA PHE A 57 -7.13 9.78 11.78
C PHE A 57 -7.01 11.07 10.95
N PRO A 58 -7.51 11.13 9.69
CA PRO A 58 -7.59 12.39 8.95
C PRO A 58 -8.36 13.49 9.68
N LEU A 59 -9.49 13.17 10.34
CA LEU A 59 -10.25 14.16 11.10
C LEU A 59 -9.43 14.72 12.26
N PHE A 60 -8.77 13.86 13.03
CA PHE A 60 -7.90 14.25 14.12
C PHE A 60 -6.81 15.23 13.67
N VAL A 61 -6.17 14.95 12.53
CA VAL A 61 -5.17 15.83 11.92
C VAL A 61 -5.77 17.19 11.57
N ILE A 62 -6.98 17.22 11.00
CA ILE A 62 -7.66 18.47 10.64
C ILE A 62 -8.06 19.26 11.89
N ASP A 63 -8.57 18.61 12.92
CA ASP A 63 -8.99 19.27 14.17
C ASP A 63 -7.78 19.84 14.93
N PHE A 64 -6.65 19.11 14.99
CA PHE A 64 -5.44 19.56 15.71
C PHE A 64 -4.54 20.50 14.91
N MET A 65 -4.37 20.24 13.61
CA MET A 65 -3.49 21.01 12.72
C MET A 65 -4.27 22.02 11.87
N GLY A 66 -5.58 22.19 12.11
CA GLY A 66 -6.48 23.06 11.35
C GLY A 66 -6.08 24.54 11.34
N HIS A 67 -5.30 24.99 12.32
CA HIS A 67 -4.70 26.33 12.31
C HIS A 67 -3.75 26.54 11.11
N ILE A 68 -3.22 25.46 10.52
CA ILE A 68 -2.33 25.49 9.35
C ILE A 68 -2.91 24.58 8.25
N VAL A 69 -3.95 25.06 7.56
CA VAL A 69 -4.64 24.35 6.45
C VAL A 69 -3.69 23.70 5.43
N ARG A 70 -2.55 24.34 5.13
CA ARG A 70 -1.56 23.82 4.16
C ARG A 70 -0.89 22.54 4.64
N LEU A 71 -0.77 22.34 5.95
CA LEU A 71 -0.07 21.22 6.56
C LEU A 71 -0.97 19.98 6.62
N ALA A 72 -2.27 20.17 6.88
CA ALA A 72 -3.25 19.08 6.85
C ALA A 72 -3.32 18.41 5.46
N GLY A 73 -3.33 19.21 4.38
CA GLY A 73 -3.29 18.69 3.01
C GLY A 73 -2.00 17.92 2.69
N LEU A 74 -0.86 18.37 3.21
CA LEU A 74 0.43 17.67 3.05
C LEU A 74 0.41 16.29 3.73
N VAL A 75 -0.15 16.19 4.93
CA VAL A 75 -0.26 14.92 5.67
C VAL A 75 -1.14 13.93 4.92
N VAL A 76 -2.32 14.37 4.47
CA VAL A 76 -3.24 13.52 3.69
C VAL A 76 -2.58 13.03 2.40
N SER A 77 -1.92 13.92 1.65
CA SER A 77 -1.18 13.55 0.44
C SER A 77 -0.04 12.56 0.74
N GLY A 78 0.66 12.72 1.86
CA GLY A 78 1.74 11.83 2.27
C GLY A 78 1.25 10.40 2.55
N ILE A 79 0.10 10.26 3.22
CA ILE A 79 -0.52 8.95 3.49
C ILE A 79 -0.89 8.26 2.17
N PHE A 80 -1.56 8.97 1.26
CA PHE A 80 -1.89 8.41 -0.04
C PHE A 80 -0.64 8.01 -0.85
N ALA A 81 0.42 8.82 -0.82
CA ALA A 81 1.68 8.48 -1.47
C ALA A 81 2.35 7.23 -0.87
N ALA A 82 2.33 7.11 0.46
CA ALA A 82 2.86 5.94 1.17
C ALA A 82 2.07 4.66 0.81
N SER A 83 0.73 4.72 0.88
CA SER A 83 -0.15 3.61 0.48
C SER A 83 0.06 3.20 -0.98
N LEU A 84 0.15 4.18 -1.89
CA LEU A 84 0.36 3.92 -3.31
C LEU A 84 1.72 3.28 -3.59
N SER A 85 2.76 3.66 -2.82
CA SER A 85 4.09 3.05 -2.93
C SER A 85 4.07 1.57 -2.57
N THR A 86 3.41 1.20 -1.47
CA THR A 86 3.25 -0.21 -1.07
C THR A 86 2.44 -1.00 -2.09
N ILE A 87 1.33 -0.46 -2.58
CA ILE A 87 0.48 -1.10 -3.60
C ILE A 87 1.27 -1.32 -4.90
N SER A 88 2.02 -0.31 -5.34
CA SER A 88 2.86 -0.41 -6.54
C SER A 88 3.93 -1.50 -6.40
N ALA A 89 4.61 -1.57 -5.25
CA ALA A 89 5.61 -2.61 -4.97
C ALA A 89 4.99 -4.02 -4.97
N ALA A 90 3.79 -4.18 -4.39
CA ALA A 90 3.07 -5.45 -4.36
C ALA A 90 2.64 -5.90 -5.77
N LEU A 91 2.01 -5.01 -6.55
CA LEU A 91 1.56 -5.30 -7.91
C LEU A 91 2.73 -5.61 -8.86
N ASN A 92 3.83 -4.88 -8.73
CA ASN A 92 5.04 -5.14 -9.53
C ASN A 92 5.66 -6.50 -9.18
N SER A 93 5.69 -6.85 -7.89
CA SER A 93 6.18 -8.16 -7.45
C SER A 93 5.28 -9.30 -7.93
N LEU A 94 3.96 -9.13 -7.87
CA LEU A 94 2.98 -10.11 -8.34
C LEU A 94 3.06 -10.31 -9.87
N ALA A 95 3.19 -9.23 -10.63
CA ALA A 95 3.40 -9.29 -12.08
C ALA A 95 4.71 -10.02 -12.42
N ALA A 96 5.80 -9.77 -11.68
CA ALA A 96 7.08 -10.43 -11.88
C ALA A 96 7.03 -11.93 -11.56
N VAL A 97 6.42 -12.31 -10.44
CA VAL A 97 6.21 -13.72 -10.04
C VAL A 97 5.38 -14.44 -11.09
N THR A 98 4.25 -13.86 -11.50
CA THR A 98 3.37 -14.46 -12.52
C THR A 98 4.08 -14.64 -13.84
N LEU A 99 4.87 -13.65 -14.25
CA LEU A 99 5.64 -13.73 -15.48
C LEU A 99 6.69 -14.84 -15.42
N GLN A 100 7.38 -14.96 -14.29
CA GLN A 100 8.49 -15.90 -14.13
C GLN A 100 8.00 -17.34 -13.94
N ASP A 101 6.94 -17.54 -13.17
CA ASP A 101 6.43 -18.86 -12.78
C ASP A 101 5.40 -19.42 -13.75
N TYR A 102 4.60 -18.58 -14.43
CA TYR A 102 3.56 -19.05 -15.35
C TYR A 102 3.88 -18.75 -16.82
N VAL A 103 4.18 -17.49 -17.14
CA VAL A 103 4.28 -17.05 -18.55
C VAL A 103 5.51 -17.63 -19.24
N ARG A 104 6.69 -17.55 -18.60
CA ARG A 104 7.94 -18.10 -19.16
C ARG A 104 7.91 -19.61 -19.42
N PRO A 105 7.54 -20.49 -18.46
CA PRO A 105 7.52 -21.93 -18.72
C PRO A 105 6.45 -22.34 -19.73
N THR A 106 5.28 -21.69 -19.72
CA THR A 106 4.20 -21.98 -20.67
C THR A 106 4.58 -21.59 -22.10
N TYR A 107 5.20 -20.42 -22.28
CA TYR A 107 5.67 -19.99 -23.61
C TYR A 107 6.82 -20.86 -24.13
N LYS A 108 7.74 -21.28 -23.24
CA LYS A 108 8.80 -22.22 -23.60
C LYS A 108 8.23 -23.58 -24.04
N LYS A 109 7.17 -24.07 -23.37
CA LYS A 109 6.46 -25.30 -23.76
C LYS A 109 5.70 -25.17 -25.09
N ILE A 110 5.08 -24.04 -25.37
CA ILE A 110 4.22 -23.86 -26.55
C ILE A 110 5.01 -23.48 -27.81
N LYS A 111 6.01 -22.59 -27.69
CA LYS A 111 6.71 -21.99 -28.84
C LYS A 111 8.17 -22.40 -29.00
N GLY A 112 8.76 -23.12 -28.03
CA GLY A 112 10.16 -23.56 -28.08
C GLY A 112 11.21 -22.43 -28.09
N GLN A 113 10.80 -21.16 -28.06
CA GLN A 113 11.67 -19.99 -28.12
C GLN A 113 11.77 -19.25 -26.79
N THR A 114 12.93 -18.64 -26.56
CA THR A 114 13.18 -17.76 -25.42
C THR A 114 12.49 -16.40 -25.61
N PHE A 115 11.90 -15.87 -24.54
CA PHE A 115 11.27 -14.55 -24.55
C PHE A 115 12.29 -13.46 -24.87
N THR A 116 12.01 -12.63 -25.88
CA THR A 116 12.77 -11.40 -26.14
C THR A 116 12.54 -10.37 -25.03
N GLU A 117 13.58 -9.65 -24.59
CA GLU A 117 13.51 -8.63 -23.52
C GLU A 117 12.35 -7.63 -23.68
N LYS A 118 12.13 -7.14 -24.90
CA LYS A 118 11.04 -6.20 -25.22
C LYS A 118 9.64 -6.78 -24.94
N GLN A 119 9.45 -8.09 -25.20
CA GLN A 119 8.19 -8.78 -24.93
C GLN A 119 7.99 -9.04 -23.44
N ASN A 120 9.08 -9.32 -22.72
CA ASN A 120 9.08 -9.54 -21.28
C ASN A 120 8.62 -8.28 -20.52
N THR A 121 9.16 -7.11 -20.89
CA THR A 121 8.76 -5.83 -20.29
C THR A 121 7.31 -5.47 -20.63
N ARG A 122 6.87 -5.69 -21.88
CA ARG A 122 5.48 -5.43 -22.28
C ARG A 122 4.49 -6.33 -21.56
N ALA A 123 4.80 -7.62 -21.42
CA ALA A 123 3.98 -8.58 -20.69
C ALA A 123 3.87 -8.23 -19.20
N SER A 124 4.98 -7.85 -18.55
CA SER A 124 4.98 -7.43 -17.15
C SER A 124 4.10 -6.19 -16.91
N LYS A 125 4.20 -5.18 -17.80
CA LYS A 125 3.35 -3.98 -17.73
C LYS A 125 1.86 -4.28 -17.89
N ILE A 126 1.51 -5.17 -18.83
CA ILE A 126 0.11 -5.57 -19.06
C ILE A 126 -0.43 -6.32 -17.83
N LEU A 127 0.33 -7.27 -17.28
CA LEU A 127 -0.04 -8.01 -16.07
C LEU A 127 -0.24 -7.06 -14.88
N ALA A 128 0.69 -6.13 -14.65
CA ALA A 128 0.55 -5.13 -13.59
C ALA A 128 -0.72 -4.28 -13.76
N CYS A 129 -1.06 -3.89 -14.99
CA CYS A 129 -2.28 -3.16 -15.29
C CYS A 129 -3.53 -3.98 -14.98
N ILE A 130 -3.57 -5.25 -15.40
CA ILE A 130 -4.69 -6.18 -15.11
C ILE A 130 -4.89 -6.34 -13.61
N TYR A 131 -3.82 -6.60 -12.84
CA TYR A 131 -3.91 -6.72 -11.39
C TYR A 131 -4.36 -5.42 -10.72
N SER A 132 -3.99 -4.26 -11.27
CA SER A 132 -4.47 -2.95 -10.77
C SER A 132 -5.98 -2.82 -10.96
N PHE A 133 -6.49 -3.13 -12.15
CA PHE A 133 -7.94 -3.11 -12.43
C PHE A 133 -8.72 -4.11 -11.57
N LEU A 134 -8.19 -5.33 -11.41
CA LEU A 134 -8.77 -6.33 -10.53
C LEU A 134 -8.82 -5.85 -9.07
N CYS A 135 -7.75 -5.22 -8.58
CA CYS A 135 -7.70 -4.68 -7.23
C CYS A 135 -8.74 -3.57 -7.01
N ILE A 136 -8.90 -2.66 -7.98
CA ILE A 136 -9.95 -1.63 -7.95
C ILE A 136 -11.35 -2.26 -7.96
N GLY A 137 -11.59 -3.24 -8.83
CA GLY A 137 -12.87 -3.97 -8.87
C GLY A 137 -13.20 -4.66 -7.55
N MET A 138 -12.21 -5.31 -6.93
CA MET A 138 -12.34 -5.91 -5.59
C MET A 138 -12.65 -4.88 -4.51
N ALA A 139 -12.05 -3.68 -4.57
CA ALA A 139 -12.33 -2.61 -3.61
C ALA A 139 -13.79 -2.12 -3.71
N PHE A 140 -14.32 -1.97 -4.94
CA PHE A 140 -15.74 -1.65 -5.14
C PHE A 140 -16.67 -2.76 -4.63
N LEU A 141 -16.32 -4.03 -4.87
CA LEU A 141 -17.06 -5.16 -4.31
C LEU A 141 -17.06 -5.14 -2.77
N ALA A 142 -15.90 -4.89 -2.17
CA ALA A 142 -15.77 -4.82 -0.71
C ALA A 142 -16.64 -3.71 -0.10
N GLN A 143 -16.79 -2.58 -0.81
CA GLN A 143 -17.69 -1.51 -0.38
C GLN A 143 -19.17 -1.92 -0.42
N LEU A 144 -19.56 -2.83 -1.32
CA LEU A 144 -20.90 -3.41 -1.39
C LEU A 144 -21.15 -4.40 -0.22
N LEU A 145 -20.12 -5.16 0.18
CA LEU A 145 -20.19 -6.06 1.34
C LEU A 145 -20.15 -5.30 2.67
N GLY A 146 -19.50 -4.14 2.73
CA GLY A 146 -19.47 -3.27 3.92
C GLY A 146 -20.80 -2.61 4.27
N GLY A 147 -21.83 -2.73 3.42
CA GLY A 147 -23.21 -2.41 3.82
C GLY A 147 -23.90 -3.53 4.60
N ILE A 148 -23.26 -4.71 4.72
CA ILE A 148 -23.82 -5.93 5.34
C ILE A 148 -23.07 -6.30 6.63
N LEU A 149 -21.88 -5.73 6.88
CA LEU A 149 -21.07 -5.93 8.09
C LEU A 149 -21.14 -4.69 8.99
#